data_AF-A0A7V6GBE9-F1
#
_entry.id   AF-A0A7V6GBE9-F1
#
_cell.length_a   1.000
_cell.length_b   1.000
_cell.length_c   1.000
_cell.angle_alpha   90.00
_cell.angle_beta   90.00
_cell.angle_gamma   90.00
#
_symmetry.space_group_name_H-M   'P 1'
#
loop_
_entity.id
_entity.type
_entity.pdbx_description
1 polymer ?
#
loop_
_entity_poly.entity_id
_entity_poly.type
_entity_poly.pdbx_seq_one_letter_code
_entity_poly.pdbx_strand_id
1 'polypeptide(L)'
;MKILTFRLQGKMAHFRRYYSNSSALTYTIPPRTTVIGMVAGLLGYPRDSYYDVFSLDHCRIAMTIGSQLKKQMQKMNLLMIKSPNDLNGSQEYHSQTPTELVIPQDIRRGFIDYRIWFSHNDSGIMEELEHLLNIDGQGYCSKGISLALGTAMHLGWLVYEGVMVGREITPVSPIPILTAIPLHKLERVEIGDSPGPYRLIREEVPLEFDRDRLATERGKADMLINLTGSPVTASVSSAVLLDDGTYITWME
;
A
#
# COMPACT_ATOMS: atom_id res chain seq x y z
N MET A 1 10.55 -0.91 18.44
CA MET A 1 9.83 -1.97 17.70
C MET A 1 10.62 -2.36 16.46
N LYS A 2 10.62 -3.65 16.10
CA LYS A 2 11.25 -4.15 14.87
C LYS A 2 10.36 -3.81 13.67
N ILE A 3 10.97 -3.31 12.59
CA ILE A 3 10.26 -2.89 11.38
C ILE A 3 10.99 -3.49 10.18
N LEU A 4 10.28 -4.22 9.33
CA LEU A 4 10.79 -4.66 8.03
C LEU A 4 10.52 -3.57 7.01
N THR A 5 11.55 -3.19 6.26
CA THR A 5 11.45 -2.18 5.21
C THR A 5 11.63 -2.85 3.86
N PHE A 6 10.69 -2.64 2.95
CA PHE A 6 10.74 -3.18 1.59
C PHE A 6 9.97 -2.29 0.62
N ARG A 7 10.25 -2.47 -0.68
CA ARG A 7 9.59 -1.72 -1.76
C ARG A 7 8.71 -2.64 -2.58
N LEU A 8 7.52 -2.16 -2.93
CA LEU A 8 6.62 -2.77 -3.90
C LEU A 8 6.79 -2.03 -5.22
N GLN A 9 7.34 -2.71 -6.23
CA GLN A 9 7.65 -2.12 -7.53
C GLN A 9 6.93 -2.85 -8.67
N GLY A 10 6.64 -2.13 -9.75
CA GLY A 10 5.90 -2.69 -10.88
C GLY A 10 5.69 -1.68 -12.00
N LYS A 11 5.28 -2.14 -13.19
CA LYS A 11 5.04 -1.23 -14.32
C LYS A 11 3.70 -0.51 -14.24
N MET A 12 2.72 -1.15 -13.64
CA MET A 12 1.32 -0.72 -13.58
C MET A 12 0.71 -1.27 -12.29
N ALA A 13 -0.27 -0.57 -11.72
CA ALA A 13 -1.00 -1.03 -10.54
C ALA A 13 -2.49 -0.68 -10.64
N HIS A 14 -3.33 -1.49 -9.98
CA HIS A 14 -4.76 -1.26 -9.87
C HIS A 14 -5.29 -1.70 -8.49
N PHE A 15 -5.37 -0.75 -7.57
CA PHE A 15 -5.91 -0.92 -6.22
C PHE A 15 -7.39 -0.50 -6.22
N ARG A 16 -8.27 -1.44 -6.59
CA ARG A 16 -9.69 -1.14 -6.85
C ARG A 16 -10.38 -0.44 -5.67
N ARG A 17 -11.09 0.66 -5.95
CA ARG A 17 -12.00 1.32 -5.00
C ARG A 17 -13.25 0.48 -4.75
N TYR A 18 -13.69 0.38 -3.50
CA TYR A 18 -14.81 -0.47 -3.10
C TYR A 18 -16.18 0.01 -3.62
N TYR A 19 -16.32 1.30 -3.94
CA TYR A 19 -17.59 1.96 -4.29
C TYR A 19 -17.75 2.28 -5.78
N SER A 20 -16.89 1.74 -6.66
CA SER A 20 -16.97 2.00 -8.10
C SER A 20 -17.61 0.82 -8.85
N ASN A 21 -18.82 1.04 -9.37
CA ASN A 21 -19.65 0.01 -9.99
C ASN A 21 -19.48 -0.07 -11.51
N SER A 22 -19.65 1.06 -12.21
CA SER A 22 -19.59 1.12 -13.69
C SER A 22 -18.19 1.34 -14.25
N SER A 23 -17.29 1.90 -13.43
CA SER A 23 -15.87 2.05 -13.72
C SER A 23 -15.08 1.27 -12.69
N ALA A 24 -13.84 0.92 -13.02
CA ALA A 24 -12.88 0.39 -12.07
C ALA A 24 -11.89 1.49 -11.71
N LEU A 25 -12.22 2.29 -10.69
CA LEU A 25 -11.32 3.33 -10.16
C LEU A 25 -10.26 2.73 -9.22
N THR A 26 -9.10 3.38 -9.11
CA THR A 26 -8.00 2.92 -8.26
C THR A 26 -7.65 3.92 -7.17
N TYR A 27 -7.20 3.43 -6.01
CA TYR A 27 -6.45 4.23 -5.04
C TYR A 27 -5.09 4.63 -5.61
N THR A 28 -4.53 5.71 -5.08
CA THR A 28 -3.23 6.25 -5.49
C THR A 28 -2.10 5.46 -4.86
N ILE A 29 -2.28 5.08 -3.60
CA ILE A 29 -1.40 4.17 -2.86
C ILE A 29 -2.14 2.85 -2.60
N PRO A 30 -1.45 1.71 -2.46
CA PRO A 30 -2.09 0.51 -1.97
C PRO A 30 -2.74 0.78 -0.60
N PRO A 31 -4.04 0.51 -0.42
CA PRO A 31 -4.64 0.51 0.91
C PRO A 31 -3.91 -0.44 1.85
N ARG A 32 -4.00 -0.21 3.17
CA ARG A 32 -3.45 -1.13 4.18
C ARG A 32 -3.98 -2.55 3.97
N THR A 33 -5.27 -2.70 3.66
CA THR A 33 -5.89 -4.00 3.36
C THR A 33 -5.29 -4.72 2.15
N THR A 34 -4.76 -3.97 1.18
CA THR A 34 -4.04 -4.54 0.03
C THR A 34 -2.64 -5.01 0.44
N VAL A 35 -1.92 -4.22 1.22
CA VAL A 35 -0.58 -4.60 1.70
C VAL A 35 -0.65 -5.85 2.60
N ILE A 36 -1.58 -5.92 3.54
CA ILE A 36 -1.77 -7.14 4.37
C ILE A 36 -2.14 -8.34 3.51
N GLY A 37 -2.95 -8.18 2.46
CA GLY A 37 -3.32 -9.27 1.56
C GLY A 37 -2.13 -9.78 0.73
N MET A 38 -1.25 -8.88 0.30
CA MET A 38 0.02 -9.25 -0.34
C MET A 38 0.90 -10.03 0.63
N VAL A 39 1.12 -9.51 1.84
CA VAL A 39 1.96 -10.17 2.87
C VAL A 39 1.39 -11.54 3.25
N ALA A 40 0.09 -11.64 3.52
CA ALA A 40 -0.59 -12.89 3.83
C ALA A 40 -0.43 -13.92 2.70
N GLY A 41 -0.56 -13.48 1.44
CA GLY A 41 -0.33 -14.35 0.28
C GLY A 41 1.11 -14.81 0.14
N LEU A 42 2.10 -13.96 0.44
CA LEU A 42 3.52 -14.35 0.47
C LEU A 42 3.77 -15.41 1.54
N LEU A 43 3.16 -15.25 2.71
CA LEU A 43 3.22 -16.21 3.83
C LEU A 43 2.38 -17.49 3.57
N GLY A 44 1.61 -17.56 2.48
CA GLY A 44 0.82 -18.73 2.12
C GLY A 44 -0.49 -18.86 2.89
N TYR A 45 -0.99 -17.79 3.50
CA TYR A 45 -2.28 -17.82 4.18
C TYR A 45 -3.42 -18.00 3.19
N PRO A 46 -4.40 -18.88 3.50
CA PRO A 46 -5.60 -19.03 2.69
C PRO A 46 -6.36 -17.71 2.54
N ARG A 47 -7.10 -17.60 1.43
CA ARG A 47 -8.01 -16.49 1.21
C ARG A 47 -8.96 -16.32 2.39
N ASP A 48 -9.19 -15.06 2.78
CA ASP A 48 -10.13 -14.63 3.83
C ASP A 48 -9.82 -15.18 5.25
N SER A 49 -8.60 -15.70 5.49
CA SER A 49 -8.19 -16.28 6.79
C SER A 49 -7.35 -15.37 7.69
N TYR A 50 -6.98 -14.19 7.21
CA TYR A 50 -5.87 -13.40 7.77
C TYR A 50 -6.26 -12.05 8.37
N TYR A 51 -7.54 -11.68 8.32
CA TYR A 51 -8.00 -10.34 8.71
C TYR A 51 -7.68 -10.00 10.16
N ASP A 52 -8.04 -10.87 11.11
CA ASP A 52 -7.75 -10.68 12.52
C ASP A 52 -6.25 -10.72 12.83
N VAL A 53 -5.52 -11.61 12.15
CA VAL A 53 -4.07 -11.76 12.32
C VAL A 53 -3.37 -10.44 12.01
N PHE A 54 -3.75 -9.79 10.90
CA PHE A 54 -3.22 -8.48 10.51
C PHE A 54 -4.17 -7.31 10.85
N SER A 55 -4.90 -7.41 11.97
CA SER A 55 -5.72 -6.31 12.48
C SER A 55 -4.86 -5.09 12.84
N LEU A 56 -5.48 -3.92 12.99
CA LEU A 56 -4.82 -2.67 13.42
C LEU A 56 -4.13 -2.82 14.79
N ASP A 57 -4.64 -3.72 15.64
CA ASP A 57 -4.10 -3.98 16.97
C ASP A 57 -2.84 -4.88 16.93
N HIS A 58 -2.57 -5.55 15.81
CA HIS A 58 -1.46 -6.51 15.67
C HIS A 58 -0.43 -6.11 14.62
N CYS A 59 -0.87 -5.45 13.55
CA CYS A 59 -0.06 -5.11 12.40
C CYS A 59 -0.08 -3.61 12.11
N ARG A 60 1.09 -3.03 11.90
CA ARG A 60 1.27 -1.63 11.54
C ARG A 60 1.98 -1.50 10.21
N ILE A 61 1.44 -0.64 9.36
CA ILE A 61 1.96 -0.40 8.01
C ILE A 61 2.08 1.09 7.81
N ALA A 62 3.26 1.54 7.40
CA ALA A 62 3.48 2.90 6.90
C ALA A 62 3.98 2.82 5.46
N MET A 63 3.74 3.87 4.69
CA MET A 63 4.04 3.87 3.27
C MET A 63 4.36 5.25 2.73
N THR A 64 5.29 5.30 1.78
CA THR A 64 5.50 6.47 0.93
C THR A 64 5.60 6.09 -0.54
N ILE A 65 5.38 7.07 -1.41
CA ILE A 65 5.54 6.94 -2.86
C ILE A 65 7.01 7.24 -3.20
N GLY A 66 7.71 6.26 -3.78
CA GLY A 66 9.12 6.38 -4.17
C GLY A 66 9.34 6.86 -5.62
N SER A 67 8.31 6.96 -6.44
CA SER A 67 8.42 7.40 -7.84
C SER A 67 7.28 8.33 -8.26
N GLN A 68 7.48 9.14 -9.30
CA GLN A 68 6.42 10.02 -9.80
C GLN A 68 5.34 9.21 -10.51
N LEU A 69 4.14 9.22 -9.94
CA LEU A 69 2.98 8.48 -10.42
C LEU A 69 2.03 9.37 -11.23
N LYS A 70 1.22 8.74 -12.08
CA LYS A 70 0.00 9.32 -12.65
C LYS A 70 -1.09 8.27 -12.70
N LYS A 71 -2.34 8.72 -12.64
CA LYS A 71 -3.50 7.88 -12.93
C LYS A 71 -3.91 8.08 -14.38
N GLN A 72 -4.18 6.99 -15.08
CA GLN A 72 -4.66 7.01 -16.46
C GLN A 72 -5.88 6.11 -16.61
N MET A 73 -6.93 6.63 -17.22
CA MET A 73 -8.11 5.86 -17.58
C MET A 73 -7.85 5.13 -18.90
N GLN A 74 -8.13 3.83 -18.94
CA GLN A 74 -8.08 2.98 -20.13
C GLN A 74 -9.38 2.20 -20.26
N LYS A 75 -9.91 2.06 -21.47
CA LYS A 75 -11.10 1.24 -21.70
C LYS A 75 -10.69 -0.21 -21.90
N MET A 76 -10.98 -1.07 -20.93
CA MET A 76 -10.61 -2.48 -20.97
C MET A 76 -11.75 -3.29 -21.57
N ASN A 77 -11.43 -4.16 -22.53
CA ASN A 77 -12.37 -5.15 -23.06
C ASN A 77 -12.26 -6.42 -22.21
N LEU A 78 -13.15 -6.57 -21.23
CA LEU A 78 -13.20 -7.72 -20.33
C LEU A 78 -14.19 -8.77 -20.84
N LEU A 79 -14.01 -10.03 -20.43
CA LEU A 79 -14.98 -11.08 -20.71
C LEU A 79 -16.35 -10.71 -20.12
N MET A 80 -17.42 -10.94 -20.88
CA MET A 80 -18.79 -10.83 -20.37
C MET A 80 -19.19 -12.16 -19.72
N ILE A 81 -18.99 -12.27 -18.40
CA ILE A 81 -19.28 -13.49 -17.65
C ILE A 81 -20.66 -13.38 -17.00
N LYS A 82 -21.62 -14.18 -17.44
CA LYS A 82 -22.96 -14.35 -16.85
C LYS A 82 -23.13 -15.74 -16.23
N SER A 83 -22.31 -16.71 -16.65
CA SER A 83 -22.26 -18.07 -16.15
C SER A 83 -20.83 -18.63 -16.23
N PRO A 84 -20.50 -19.73 -15.53
CA PRO A 84 -19.18 -20.35 -15.60
C PRO A 84 -18.73 -20.76 -17.01
N ASN A 85 -19.67 -21.06 -17.92
CA ASN A 85 -19.34 -21.43 -19.31
C ASN A 85 -18.74 -20.27 -20.13
N ASP A 86 -18.88 -19.03 -19.66
CA ASP A 86 -18.40 -17.84 -20.37
C ASP A 86 -16.89 -17.57 -20.14
N LEU A 87 -16.26 -18.34 -19.25
CA LEU A 87 -14.83 -18.22 -18.93
C LEU A 87 -13.90 -18.56 -20.11
N ASN A 88 -14.41 -19.23 -21.14
CA ASN A 88 -13.68 -19.57 -22.36
C ASN A 88 -13.57 -18.40 -23.36
N GLY A 89 -14.24 -17.28 -23.12
CA GLY A 89 -14.26 -16.13 -24.02
C GLY A 89 -15.04 -16.31 -25.31
N SER A 90 -15.95 -17.30 -25.40
CA SER A 90 -16.77 -17.54 -26.60
C SER A 90 -17.94 -16.57 -26.78
N GLN A 91 -18.16 -15.66 -25.82
CA GLN A 91 -19.23 -14.68 -25.88
C GLN A 91 -18.96 -13.65 -26.99
N GLU A 92 -19.99 -13.33 -27.77
CA GLU A 92 -19.89 -12.36 -28.88
C GLU A 92 -19.58 -10.94 -28.37
N TYR A 93 -20.19 -10.54 -27.26
CA TYR A 93 -20.02 -9.21 -26.68
C TYR A 93 -19.11 -9.23 -25.46
N HIS A 94 -18.27 -8.19 -25.36
CA HIS A 94 -17.37 -7.97 -24.24
C HIS A 94 -17.91 -6.90 -23.29
N SER A 95 -17.51 -6.95 -22.02
CA SER A 95 -17.75 -5.86 -21.07
C SER A 95 -16.68 -4.79 -21.23
N GLN A 96 -17.04 -3.63 -21.78
CA GLN A 96 -16.13 -2.50 -21.92
C GLN A 96 -16.11 -1.65 -20.65
N THR A 97 -15.12 -1.88 -19.79
CA THR A 97 -15.04 -1.21 -18.49
C THR A 97 -13.96 -0.13 -18.50
N PRO A 98 -14.31 1.16 -18.28
CA PRO A 98 -13.31 2.19 -17.98
C PRO A 98 -12.55 1.82 -16.71
N THR A 99 -11.25 1.58 -16.84
CA THR A 99 -10.36 1.12 -15.78
C THR A 99 -9.27 2.15 -15.57
N GLU A 100 -9.17 2.66 -14.36
CA GLU A 100 -8.13 3.58 -13.95
C GLU A 100 -6.92 2.79 -13.47
N LEU A 101 -5.74 3.15 -13.98
CA LEU A 101 -4.48 2.49 -13.69
C LEU A 101 -3.52 3.51 -13.08
N VAL A 102 -2.79 3.10 -12.05
CA VAL A 102 -1.61 3.85 -11.59
C VAL A 102 -0.44 3.39 -12.45
N ILE A 103 0.30 4.34 -13.02
CA ILE A 103 1.48 4.11 -13.86
C ILE A 103 2.55 5.15 -13.55
N PRO A 104 3.84 4.89 -13.85
CA PRO A 104 4.86 5.94 -13.78
C PRO A 104 4.63 7.02 -14.84
N GLN A 105 5.26 8.19 -14.66
CA GLN A 105 5.22 9.27 -15.65
C GLN A 105 5.67 8.81 -17.05
N ASP A 106 6.73 8.00 -17.12
CA ASP A 106 7.19 7.31 -18.32
C ASP A 106 7.13 5.79 -18.09
N ILE A 107 6.19 5.09 -18.75
CA ILE A 107 6.01 3.64 -18.62
C ILE A 107 7.12 2.81 -19.29
N ARG A 108 7.79 3.37 -20.31
CA ARG A 108 8.86 2.69 -21.02
C ARG A 108 10.11 2.61 -20.15
N ARG A 109 10.45 3.72 -19.48
CA ARG A 109 11.69 3.84 -18.70
C ARG A 109 11.50 3.69 -17.19
N GLY A 110 10.35 4.10 -16.66
CA GLY A 110 10.07 4.11 -15.23
C GLY A 110 9.30 2.90 -14.73
N PHE A 111 9.05 2.92 -13.42
CA PHE A 111 8.21 1.96 -12.70
C PHE A 111 7.58 2.67 -11.48
N ILE A 112 6.49 2.10 -11.00
CA ILE A 112 5.84 2.45 -9.75
C ILE A 112 6.70 1.94 -8.61
N ASP A 113 6.81 2.72 -7.54
CA ASP A 113 7.59 2.37 -6.37
C ASP A 113 6.84 2.82 -5.11
N TYR A 114 6.47 1.88 -4.25
CA TYR A 114 5.95 2.16 -2.92
C TYR A 114 6.89 1.58 -1.88
N ARG A 115 7.43 2.43 -1.02
CA ARG A 115 8.28 2.01 0.09
C ARG A 115 7.40 1.76 1.32
N ILE A 116 7.54 0.58 1.91
CA ILE A 116 6.70 0.05 2.99
C ILE A 116 7.54 -0.15 4.23
N TRP A 117 6.99 0.25 5.37
CA TRP A 117 7.45 -0.16 6.69
C TRP A 117 6.39 -1.03 7.31
N PHE A 118 6.75 -2.27 7.63
CA PHE A 118 5.85 -3.28 8.15
C PHE A 118 6.30 -3.71 9.54
N SER A 119 5.39 -3.69 10.50
CA SER A 119 5.64 -4.18 11.86
C SER A 119 4.48 -5.03 12.33
N HIS A 120 4.78 -6.09 13.04
CA HIS A 120 3.80 -7.01 13.62
C HIS A 120 4.21 -7.35 15.04
N ASN A 121 3.24 -7.54 15.94
CA ASN A 121 3.50 -7.90 17.33
C ASN A 121 3.96 -9.36 17.49
N ASP A 122 3.45 -10.27 16.65
CA ASP A 122 3.92 -11.65 16.51
C ASP A 122 5.31 -11.70 15.83
N SER A 123 6.31 -12.16 16.57
CA SER A 123 7.68 -12.29 16.09
C SER A 123 7.86 -13.40 15.05
N GLY A 124 7.05 -14.46 15.10
CA GLY A 124 7.10 -15.56 14.13
C GLY A 124 6.69 -15.09 12.74
N ILE A 125 5.64 -14.26 12.64
CA ILE A 125 5.24 -13.62 11.37
C ILE A 125 6.35 -12.72 10.83
N MET A 126 7.00 -11.95 11.71
CA MET A 126 8.10 -11.06 11.32
C MET A 126 9.32 -11.85 10.81
N GLU A 127 9.70 -12.92 11.49
CA GLU A 127 10.83 -13.79 11.11
C GLU A 127 10.54 -14.52 9.79
N GLU A 128 9.33 -15.04 9.63
CA GLU A 128 8.93 -15.75 8.41
C GLU A 128 8.88 -14.82 7.19
N LEU A 129 8.29 -13.62 7.35
CA LEU A 129 8.28 -12.63 6.29
C LEU A 129 9.69 -12.18 5.94
N GLU A 130 10.54 -11.90 6.94
CA GLU A 130 11.93 -11.55 6.70
C GLU A 130 12.68 -12.67 5.95
N HIS A 131 12.48 -13.93 6.31
CA HIS A 131 13.12 -15.06 5.60
C HIS A 131 12.70 -15.14 4.13
N LEU A 132 11.45 -14.81 3.80
CA LEU A 132 10.99 -14.77 2.41
C LEU A 132 11.56 -13.59 1.62
N LEU A 133 11.83 -12.46 2.27
CA LEU A 133 12.31 -11.23 1.63
C LEU A 133 13.84 -11.15 1.56
N ASN A 134 14.53 -11.71 2.55
CA ASN A 134 15.98 -11.66 2.70
C ASN A 134 16.64 -12.87 2.05
N ILE A 135 16.79 -12.81 0.73
CA ILE A 135 17.42 -13.87 -0.06
C ILE A 135 18.77 -13.41 -0.63
N ASP A 136 19.63 -14.38 -0.93
CA ASP A 136 20.85 -14.12 -1.68
C ASP A 136 20.51 -13.74 -3.13
N GLY A 137 20.80 -12.50 -3.50
CA GLY A 137 20.60 -12.00 -4.87
C GLY A 137 19.36 -11.11 -5.02
N GLN A 138 18.79 -11.09 -6.23
CA GLN A 138 17.63 -10.25 -6.55
C GLN A 138 16.34 -11.07 -6.51
N GLY A 139 15.34 -10.60 -5.76
CA GLY A 139 13.99 -11.16 -5.76
C GLY A 139 13.42 -11.33 -4.35
N TYR A 140 12.47 -12.25 -4.24
CA TYR A 140 11.82 -12.67 -3.01
C TYR A 140 11.32 -14.11 -3.18
N CYS A 141 11.17 -14.84 -2.08
CA CYS A 141 10.48 -16.12 -2.01
C CYS A 141 9.00 -15.93 -1.63
N SER A 142 8.19 -16.94 -1.91
CA SER A 142 6.77 -16.94 -1.55
C SER A 142 6.30 -18.37 -1.28
N LYS A 143 5.36 -18.52 -0.34
CA LYS A 143 4.71 -19.79 0.00
C LYS A 143 3.34 -19.96 -0.66
N GLY A 144 2.77 -18.91 -1.26
CA GLY A 144 1.39 -18.94 -1.76
C GLY A 144 1.17 -18.28 -3.11
N ILE A 145 1.64 -17.05 -3.30
CA ILE A 145 1.33 -16.26 -4.51
C ILE A 145 2.55 -15.57 -5.11
N SER A 146 2.49 -15.26 -6.40
CA SER A 146 3.34 -14.22 -6.99
C SER A 146 2.79 -12.84 -6.67
N LEU A 147 3.68 -11.87 -6.43
CA LEU A 147 3.28 -10.49 -6.15
C LEU A 147 2.65 -9.83 -7.38
N ALA A 148 1.50 -9.22 -7.16
CA ALA A 148 0.88 -8.29 -8.11
C ALA A 148 0.43 -7.03 -7.38
N LEU A 149 0.57 -5.87 -8.02
CA LEU A 149 0.15 -4.57 -7.51
C LEU A 149 -1.35 -4.37 -7.73
N GLY A 150 -2.15 -5.13 -6.97
CA GLY A 150 -3.62 -5.11 -7.03
C GLY A 150 -4.18 -6.36 -7.69
N THR A 151 -4.52 -6.29 -8.99
CA THR A 151 -5.05 -7.47 -9.70
C THR A 151 -3.91 -8.32 -10.29
N ALA A 152 -4.17 -9.61 -10.54
CA ALA A 152 -3.17 -10.56 -11.07
C ALA A 152 -2.51 -10.13 -12.40
N MET A 153 -3.13 -9.23 -13.16
CA MET A 153 -2.58 -8.71 -14.43
C MET A 153 -1.48 -7.64 -14.22
N HIS A 154 -1.33 -7.13 -12.99
CA HIS A 154 -0.40 -6.07 -12.64
C HIS A 154 0.78 -6.65 -11.87
N LEU A 155 1.55 -7.54 -12.50
CA LEU A 155 2.70 -8.17 -11.86
C LEU A 155 3.70 -7.14 -11.34
N GLY A 156 4.25 -7.43 -10.17
CA GLY A 156 5.25 -6.61 -9.50
C GLY A 156 6.39 -7.45 -8.93
N TRP A 157 7.35 -6.77 -8.33
CA TRP A 157 8.45 -7.37 -7.59
C TRP A 157 8.69 -6.61 -6.29
N LEU A 158 9.39 -7.27 -5.36
CA LEU A 158 9.82 -6.72 -4.09
C LEU A 158 11.30 -6.39 -4.10
N VAL A 159 11.67 -5.34 -3.38
CA VAL A 159 13.06 -5.04 -3.02
C VAL A 159 13.14 -4.93 -1.52
N TYR A 160 13.81 -5.87 -0.86
CA TYR A 160 14.03 -5.82 0.58
C TYR A 160 15.12 -4.81 0.92
N GLU A 161 14.85 -3.92 1.87
CA GLU A 161 15.80 -2.88 2.32
C GLU A 161 16.34 -3.15 3.73
N GLY A 162 15.89 -4.22 4.37
CA GLY A 162 16.40 -4.66 5.68
C GLY A 162 15.45 -4.37 6.84
N VAL A 163 16.02 -4.47 8.03
CA VAL A 163 15.34 -4.24 9.31
C VAL A 163 15.74 -2.89 9.87
N MET A 164 14.77 -2.17 10.43
CA MET A 164 14.96 -0.93 11.17
C MET A 164 14.37 -1.06 12.58
N VAL A 165 14.88 -0.25 13.50
CA VAL A 165 14.30 -0.10 14.84
C VAL A 165 13.56 1.23 14.92
N GLY A 166 12.26 1.17 15.20
CA GLY A 166 11.42 2.34 15.42
C GLY A 166 11.12 2.60 16.89
N ARG A 167 11.05 3.87 17.30
CA ARG A 167 10.57 4.32 18.61
C ARG A 167 9.39 5.26 18.45
N GLU A 168 8.29 5.00 19.14
CA GLU A 168 7.17 5.93 19.21
C GLU A 168 7.56 7.22 19.92
N ILE A 169 7.10 8.34 19.38
CA ILE A 169 7.33 9.67 19.94
C ILE A 169 6.06 10.51 19.87
N THR A 170 5.97 11.49 20.76
CA THR A 170 5.01 12.60 20.71
C THR A 170 5.81 13.85 20.36
N PRO A 171 5.80 14.30 19.09
CA PRO A 171 6.55 15.47 18.69
C PRO A 171 6.07 16.74 19.41
N VAL A 172 7.01 17.56 19.88
CA VAL A 172 6.70 18.88 20.49
C VAL A 172 6.80 20.03 19.50
N SER A 173 7.30 19.75 18.30
CA SER A 173 7.49 20.69 17.21
C SER A 173 7.19 20.00 15.87
N PRO A 174 6.96 20.75 14.78
CA PRO A 174 6.82 20.16 13.46
C PRO A 174 8.03 19.28 13.10
N ILE A 175 7.76 18.13 12.47
CA ILE A 175 8.78 17.17 12.03
C ILE A 175 8.56 16.76 10.57
N PRO A 176 9.61 16.39 9.82
CA PRO A 176 9.50 15.99 8.42
C PRO A 176 9.06 14.51 8.31
N ILE A 177 7.76 14.28 8.13
CA ILE A 177 7.18 12.93 8.06
C ILE A 177 7.24 12.40 6.64
N LEU A 178 7.87 11.24 6.45
CA LEU A 178 8.11 10.66 5.11
C LEU A 178 6.88 9.95 4.53
N THR A 179 6.00 9.41 5.38
CA THR A 179 4.90 8.52 4.98
C THR A 179 3.56 9.24 4.89
N ALA A 180 2.55 8.55 4.35
CA ALA A 180 1.17 8.99 4.42
C ALA A 180 0.76 9.28 5.88
N ILE A 181 0.12 10.43 6.10
CA ILE A 181 -0.24 10.92 7.44
C ILE A 181 -1.75 10.76 7.66
N PRO A 182 -2.20 10.01 8.68
CA PRO A 182 -3.61 9.97 9.04
C PRO A 182 -4.10 11.37 9.43
N LEU A 183 -5.19 11.84 8.83
CA LEU A 183 -5.69 13.20 9.08
C LEU A 183 -6.12 13.41 10.53
N HIS A 184 -6.58 12.37 11.23
CA HIS A 184 -6.96 12.48 12.64
C HIS A 184 -5.76 12.75 13.57
N LYS A 185 -4.53 12.47 13.12
CA LYS A 185 -3.28 12.80 13.84
C LYS A 185 -2.69 14.15 13.42
N LEU A 186 -3.10 14.67 12.27
CA LEU A 186 -2.52 15.87 11.67
C LEU A 186 -3.15 17.12 12.29
N GLU A 187 -2.34 17.91 12.98
CA GLU A 187 -2.77 19.20 13.51
C GLU A 187 -2.53 20.33 12.50
N ARG A 188 -1.34 20.36 11.88
CA ARG A 188 -0.95 21.39 10.91
C ARG A 188 0.15 20.91 9.96
N VAL A 189 0.09 21.34 8.71
CA VAL A 189 1.18 21.21 7.72
C VAL A 189 1.95 22.52 7.64
N GLU A 190 3.28 22.47 7.67
CA GLU A 190 4.15 23.62 7.47
C GLU A 190 4.47 23.78 5.98
N ILE A 191 3.97 24.85 5.36
CA ILE A 191 4.10 25.11 3.92
C ILE A 191 5.43 25.83 3.58
N GLY A 192 6.06 26.51 4.56
CA GLY A 192 7.27 27.33 4.35
C GLY A 192 8.59 26.54 4.41
N ASP A 193 8.80 25.77 5.48
CA ASP A 193 10.01 24.95 5.69
C ASP A 193 9.80 23.53 5.17
N SER A 194 9.72 23.40 3.86
CA SER A 194 9.58 22.09 3.21
C SER A 194 10.91 21.53 2.73
N PRO A 195 11.22 20.24 3.01
CA PRO A 195 12.36 19.53 2.42
C PRO A 195 12.28 19.37 0.89
N GLY A 196 11.13 19.65 0.28
CA GLY A 196 10.92 19.49 -1.17
C GLY A 196 9.57 20.06 -1.67
N PRO A 197 9.25 19.93 -2.95
CA PRO A 197 7.95 20.36 -3.45
C PRO A 197 6.83 19.48 -2.90
N TYR A 198 5.76 20.11 -2.43
CA TYR A 198 4.54 19.40 -2.02
C TYR A 198 3.58 19.20 -3.18
N ARG A 199 3.07 17.99 -3.32
CA ARG A 199 1.87 17.67 -4.10
C ARG A 199 0.97 16.82 -3.24
N LEU A 200 0.21 17.49 -2.38
CA LEU A 200 -0.62 16.84 -1.37
C LEU A 200 -1.97 16.47 -1.96
N ILE A 201 -2.41 15.25 -1.68
CA ILE A 201 -3.79 14.80 -1.89
C ILE A 201 -4.36 14.28 -0.59
N ARG A 202 -5.69 14.32 -0.48
CA ARG A 202 -6.46 13.59 0.53
C ARG A 202 -7.11 12.38 -0.13
N GLU A 203 -6.94 11.21 0.46
CA GLU A 203 -7.61 9.99 0.00
C GLU A 203 -8.10 9.16 1.20
N GLU A 204 -9.39 8.85 1.24
CA GLU A 204 -9.96 7.89 2.21
C GLU A 204 -9.60 6.47 1.77
N VAL A 205 -8.86 5.73 2.59
CA VAL A 205 -8.39 4.38 2.28
C VAL A 205 -8.94 3.35 3.26
N PRO A 206 -9.25 2.12 2.78
CA PRO A 206 -9.55 0.99 3.66
C PRO A 206 -8.34 0.59 4.52
N LEU A 207 -8.56 0.41 5.82
CA LEU A 207 -7.56 0.03 6.80
C LEU A 207 -7.68 -1.44 7.24
N GLU A 208 -8.89 -1.89 7.49
CA GLU A 208 -9.18 -3.18 8.12
C GLU A 208 -10.55 -3.71 7.70
N PHE A 209 -10.66 -5.03 7.63
CA PHE A 209 -11.92 -5.75 7.54
C PHE A 209 -12.00 -6.74 8.70
N ASP A 210 -13.22 -7.12 9.10
CA ASP A 210 -13.45 -8.25 10.00
C ASP A 210 -13.40 -9.59 9.24
N ARG A 211 -13.65 -10.69 9.96
CA ARG A 211 -13.68 -12.06 9.41
C ARG A 211 -14.69 -12.26 8.28
N ASP A 212 -15.78 -11.49 8.28
CA ASP A 212 -16.83 -11.55 7.27
C ASP A 212 -16.56 -10.57 6.11
N ARG A 213 -15.37 -9.97 6.09
CA ARG A 213 -14.91 -8.99 5.10
C ARG A 213 -15.75 -7.72 5.10
N LEU A 214 -16.30 -7.35 6.25
CA LEU A 214 -17.00 -6.09 6.46
C LEU A 214 -16.04 -5.06 7.04
N ALA A 215 -16.22 -3.79 6.70
CA ALA A 215 -15.39 -2.72 7.26
C ALA A 215 -15.71 -2.55 8.75
N THR A 216 -14.68 -2.56 9.60
CA THR A 216 -14.81 -2.29 11.03
C THR A 216 -15.08 -0.79 11.28
N GLU A 217 -15.39 -0.40 12.51
CA GLU A 217 -15.55 1.01 12.89
C GLU A 217 -14.28 1.84 12.62
N ARG A 218 -13.10 1.20 12.70
CA ARG A 218 -11.78 1.76 12.34
C ARG A 218 -11.34 1.36 10.93
N GLY A 219 -12.23 0.80 10.12
CA GLY A 219 -11.92 0.14 8.86
C GLY A 219 -11.57 1.09 7.71
N LYS A 220 -11.65 2.40 7.92
CA LYS A 220 -11.30 3.46 6.94
C LYS A 220 -10.73 4.67 7.64
N ALA A 221 -9.81 5.36 6.97
CA ALA A 221 -9.33 6.66 7.42
C ALA A 221 -8.92 7.54 6.24
N ASP A 222 -9.04 8.84 6.43
CA ASP A 222 -8.48 9.83 5.50
C ASP A 222 -6.98 9.97 5.71
N MET A 223 -6.24 9.89 4.61
CA MET A 223 -4.79 10.06 4.58
C MET A 223 -4.40 11.33 3.81
N LEU A 224 -3.50 12.12 4.36
CA LEU A 224 -2.72 13.10 3.61
C LEU A 224 -1.54 12.38 2.96
N ILE A 225 -1.45 12.46 1.64
CA ILE A 225 -0.41 11.77 0.86
C ILE A 225 0.35 12.80 0.04
N ASN A 226 1.68 12.79 0.14
CA ASN A 226 2.54 13.60 -0.73
C ASN A 226 2.99 12.79 -1.96
N LEU A 227 2.60 13.22 -3.15
CA LEU A 227 2.88 12.52 -4.40
C LEU A 227 4.33 12.67 -4.90
N THR A 228 5.14 13.50 -4.24
CA THR A 228 6.55 13.73 -4.64
C THR A 228 7.53 12.79 -3.95
N GLY A 229 7.09 12.04 -2.94
CA GLY A 229 7.95 11.17 -2.14
C GLY A 229 8.87 11.89 -1.15
N SER A 230 8.87 13.22 -1.13
CA SER A 230 9.58 14.00 -0.11
C SER A 230 8.80 14.01 1.22
N PRO A 231 9.49 14.11 2.37
CA PRO A 231 8.80 14.30 3.64
C PRO A 231 7.93 15.56 3.66
N VAL A 232 6.85 15.50 4.45
CA VAL A 232 5.97 16.63 4.76
C VAL A 232 6.28 17.10 6.17
N THR A 233 6.76 18.32 6.31
CA THR A 233 6.92 18.96 7.62
C THR A 233 5.53 19.24 8.22
N ALA A 234 5.21 18.58 9.32
CA ALA A 234 3.89 18.68 9.95
C ALA A 234 3.95 18.52 11.47
N SER A 235 2.99 19.13 12.15
CA SER A 235 2.68 18.88 13.56
C SER A 235 1.69 17.73 13.65
N VAL A 236 2.05 16.66 14.37
CA VAL A 236 1.23 15.47 14.54
C VAL A 236 1.21 15.02 15.99
N SER A 237 0.10 14.42 16.42
CA SER A 237 -0.07 13.94 17.80
C SER A 237 0.84 12.77 18.17
N SER A 238 1.27 11.97 17.18
CA SER A 238 2.23 10.88 17.36
C SER A 238 2.94 10.52 16.06
N ALA A 239 4.17 10.02 16.18
CA ALA A 239 4.99 9.53 15.08
C ALA A 239 5.92 8.40 15.56
N VAL A 240 6.65 7.81 14.63
CA VAL A 240 7.75 6.88 14.91
C VAL A 240 9.05 7.45 14.35
N LEU A 241 10.07 7.53 15.19
CA LEU A 241 11.45 7.84 14.81
C LEU A 241 12.20 6.53 14.56
N LEU A 242 12.73 6.39 13.35
CA LEU A 242 13.61 5.29 12.97
C LEU A 242 15.06 5.56 13.39
N ASP A 243 15.86 4.50 13.49
CA ASP A 243 17.28 4.55 13.83
C ASP A 243 18.14 5.33 12.82
N ASP A 244 17.71 5.43 11.56
CA ASP A 244 18.31 6.27 10.53
C ASP A 244 17.91 7.76 10.61
N GLY A 245 17.09 8.14 11.59
CA GLY A 245 16.61 9.51 11.79
C GLY A 245 15.33 9.86 11.02
N THR A 246 14.77 8.93 10.25
CA THR A 246 13.52 9.14 9.50
C THR A 246 12.31 9.16 10.43
N TYR A 247 11.38 10.08 10.18
CA TYR A 247 10.08 10.09 10.85
C TYR A 247 8.99 9.48 9.96
N ILE A 248 8.21 8.56 10.51
CA ILE A 248 7.07 7.94 9.84
C ILE A 248 5.81 8.02 10.71
N THR A 249 4.65 7.87 10.07
CA THR A 249 3.35 7.65 10.71
C THR A 249 2.69 6.41 10.11
N TRP A 250 2.00 5.64 10.95
CA TRP A 250 1.28 4.44 10.53
C TRP A 250 -0.04 4.81 9.83
N MET A 251 -0.49 3.95 8.92
CA MET A 251 -1.83 3.99 8.35
C MET A 251 -2.79 3.36 9.37
N GLU A 252 -3.38 4.19 10.23
CA GLU A 252 -4.32 3.83 11.31
C GLU A 252 -5.50 4.81 11.42
#